data_AF-A0A7C4VWQ1-F1
#
_entry.id   AF-A0A7C4VWQ1-F1
#
_cell.length_a   1.000
_cell.length_b   1.000
_cell.length_c   1.000
_cell.angle_alpha   90.00
_cell.angle_beta   90.00
_cell.angle_gamma   90.00
#
_symmetry.space_group_name_H-M   'P 1'
#
loop_
_entity.id
_entity.type
_entity.pdbx_description
1 polymer ?
#
loop_
_entity_poly.entity_id
_entity_poly.type
_entity_poly.pdbx_seq_one_letter_code
_entity_poly.pdbx_strand_id
1 'polypeptide(L)'
;MRFFNLYQYLAPLLLLPLSYFLWLRQLDGQHALVWLMLSSPISFAYVIPALGTNWLRLWEFNTRLRLGKFRPHHGFVFGSATSLIALLCLGALPASFTLLEFIRAGFVLGSVLAFWNWLYDLAAIKAGFIIVYNRPYAENRGPEAIAADYAPVLFGSFGFCYGVLLRLSQYFLLELGYWDYYAWLLVTTNLVGLVMPILIFVGYSYLKNGEPGLKSYAVTCNEQKPDQFKVLTFYALRFMKRRDP
;
A
#
# COMPACT_ATOMS: atom_id res chain seq x y z
N MET A 1 5.02 8.79 -15.86
CA MET A 1 5.59 9.73 -14.87
C MET A 1 4.77 11.00 -14.61
N ARG A 2 4.37 11.79 -15.63
CA ARG A 2 3.61 13.05 -15.41
C ARG A 2 2.35 12.87 -14.56
N PHE A 3 1.55 11.84 -14.84
CA PHE A 3 0.35 11.50 -14.06
C PHE A 3 0.65 11.35 -12.56
N PHE A 4 1.57 10.46 -12.17
CA PHE A 4 1.88 10.21 -10.75
C PHE A 4 2.44 11.43 -10.02
N ASN A 5 3.20 12.28 -10.72
CA ASN A 5 3.74 13.51 -10.15
C ASN A 5 2.65 14.55 -9.83
N LEU A 6 1.59 14.62 -10.63
CA LEU A 6 0.46 15.50 -10.37
C LEU A 6 -0.50 14.87 -9.35
N TYR A 7 -0.79 13.58 -9.53
CA TYR A 7 -1.69 12.78 -8.72
C TYR A 7 -1.33 12.85 -7.23
N GLN A 8 -0.05 12.78 -6.87
CA GLN A 8 0.37 12.83 -5.46
C GLN A 8 -0.02 14.13 -4.72
N TYR A 9 -0.28 15.22 -5.43
CA TYR A 9 -0.68 16.51 -4.85
C TYR A 9 -2.18 16.75 -4.99
N LEU A 10 -2.75 16.46 -6.17
CA LEU A 10 -4.19 16.64 -6.41
C LEU A 10 -5.03 15.64 -5.62
N ALA A 11 -4.60 14.38 -5.53
CA ALA A 11 -5.36 13.36 -4.83
C ALA A 11 -5.66 13.72 -3.37
N PRO A 12 -4.69 14.06 -2.51
CA PRO A 12 -5.00 14.39 -1.12
C PRO A 12 -5.80 15.69 -1.00
N LEU A 13 -5.58 16.67 -1.89
CA LEU A 13 -6.33 17.93 -1.88
C LEU A 13 -7.82 17.72 -2.23
N LEU A 14 -8.12 16.79 -3.12
CA LEU A 14 -9.50 16.55 -3.59
C LEU A 14 -10.18 15.41 -2.80
N LEU A 15 -9.50 14.28 -2.66
CA LEU A 15 -10.07 13.05 -2.11
C LEU A 15 -10.23 13.12 -0.59
N LEU A 16 -9.35 13.81 0.15
CA LEU A 16 -9.49 13.90 1.61
C LEU A 16 -10.73 14.73 1.99
N PRO A 17 -10.92 15.97 1.50
CA PRO A 17 -12.14 16.73 1.79
C PRO A 17 -13.40 16.02 1.28
N LEU A 18 -13.35 15.43 0.08
CA LEU A 18 -14.48 14.71 -0.50
C LEU A 18 -14.85 13.49 0.35
N SER A 19 -13.87 12.66 0.72
CA SER A 19 -14.10 11.47 1.56
C SER A 19 -14.66 11.88 2.92
N TYR A 20 -14.08 12.90 3.55
CA TYR A 20 -14.57 13.43 4.82
C TYR A 20 -16.02 13.91 4.72
N PHE A 21 -16.33 14.74 3.73
CA PHE A 21 -17.67 15.31 3.53
C PHE A 21 -18.73 14.22 3.27
N LEU A 22 -18.42 13.25 2.41
CA LEU A 22 -19.36 12.18 2.07
C LEU A 22 -19.60 11.24 3.26
N TRP A 23 -18.54 10.90 4.01
CA TRP A 23 -18.70 10.15 5.27
C TRP A 23 -19.50 10.93 6.30
N LEU A 24 -19.23 12.23 6.46
CA LEU A 24 -19.96 13.08 7.40
C LEU A 24 -21.46 13.10 7.08
N ARG A 25 -21.82 13.17 5.80
CA ARG A 25 -23.21 13.08 5.34
C ARG A 25 -23.81 11.70 5.57
N GLN A 26 -23.05 10.63 5.32
CA GLN A 26 -23.51 9.25 5.53
C GLN A 26 -23.72 8.89 7.00
N LEU A 27 -23.02 9.59 7.89
CA LEU A 27 -23.02 9.36 9.34
C LEU A 27 -23.74 10.48 10.11
N ASP A 28 -24.66 11.19 9.45
CA ASP A 28 -25.53 12.21 10.06
C ASP A 28 -24.78 13.25 10.91
N GLY A 29 -23.62 13.71 10.42
CA GLY A 29 -22.81 14.75 11.10
C GLY A 29 -21.85 14.23 12.18
N GLN A 30 -21.72 12.91 12.36
CA GLN A 30 -20.88 12.34 13.42
C GLN A 30 -19.37 12.37 13.08
N HIS A 31 -18.74 13.52 13.33
CA HIS A 31 -17.32 13.77 13.06
C HIS A 31 -16.35 12.73 13.65
N ALA A 32 -16.61 12.28 14.88
CA ALA A 32 -15.75 11.29 15.55
C ALA A 32 -15.66 9.98 14.76
N LEU A 33 -16.79 9.53 14.21
CA LEU A 33 -16.83 8.33 13.36
C LEU A 33 -16.12 8.55 12.04
N VAL A 34 -16.29 9.71 11.40
CA VAL A 34 -15.56 10.05 10.16
C VAL A 34 -14.05 9.93 10.37
N TRP A 35 -13.54 10.46 11.49
CA TRP A 35 -12.13 10.34 11.84
C TRP A 35 -11.70 8.90 12.09
N LEU A 36 -12.55 8.09 12.73
CA LEU A 36 -12.28 6.66 12.90
C LEU A 36 -12.15 5.96 11.53
N MET A 37 -13.08 6.21 10.60
CA MET A 37 -13.06 5.61 9.26
C MET A 37 -11.83 6.04 8.45
N LEU A 38 -11.44 7.31 8.53
CA LEU A 38 -10.25 7.81 7.84
C LEU A 38 -8.94 7.34 8.47
N SER A 39 -8.90 7.14 9.79
CA SER A 39 -7.66 6.89 10.53
C SER A 39 -6.93 5.63 10.04
N SER A 40 -7.61 4.49 9.96
CA SER A 40 -6.98 3.21 9.63
C SER A 40 -6.31 3.20 8.26
N PRO A 41 -6.98 3.56 7.15
CA PRO A 41 -6.34 3.58 5.84
C PRO A 41 -5.25 4.65 5.71
N ILE A 42 -5.38 5.80 6.39
CA ILE A 42 -4.32 6.83 6.43
C ILE A 42 -3.10 6.32 7.18
N SER A 43 -3.29 5.75 8.38
CA SER A 43 -2.23 5.18 9.20
C SER A 43 -1.52 4.04 8.47
N PHE A 44 -2.26 3.12 7.88
CA PHE A 44 -1.70 2.02 7.09
C PHE A 44 -0.81 2.55 5.96
N ALA A 45 -1.33 3.49 5.17
CA ALA A 45 -0.62 4.07 4.04
C ALA A 45 0.54 5.00 4.44
N TYR A 46 0.62 5.45 5.70
CA TYR A 46 1.81 6.11 6.23
C TYR A 46 2.83 5.12 6.76
N VAL A 47 2.42 4.29 7.70
CA VAL A 47 3.31 3.45 8.50
C VAL A 47 3.92 2.34 7.65
N ILE A 48 3.12 1.55 6.94
CA ILE A 48 3.63 0.39 6.20
C ILE A 48 4.59 0.81 5.09
N PRO A 49 4.27 1.80 4.24
CA PRO A 49 5.24 2.27 3.24
C PRO A 49 6.44 3.00 3.84
N ALA A 50 6.32 3.72 4.95
CA ALA A 50 7.48 4.33 5.60
C ALA A 50 8.45 3.26 6.14
N LEU A 51 7.94 2.23 6.82
CA LEU A 51 8.75 1.10 7.29
C LEU A 51 9.35 0.32 6.11
N GLY A 52 8.53 0.03 5.10
CA GLY A 52 8.95 -0.68 3.88
C GLY A 52 10.06 0.05 3.12
N THR A 53 9.97 1.37 2.98
CA THR A 53 10.97 2.18 2.26
C THR A 53 12.23 2.44 3.06
N ASN A 54 12.08 2.93 4.30
CA ASN A 54 13.19 3.50 5.06
C ASN A 54 13.90 2.48 5.95
N TRP A 55 13.17 1.52 6.51
CA TRP A 55 13.76 0.51 7.39
C TRP A 55 14.08 -0.78 6.61
N LEU A 56 13.08 -1.40 5.99
CA LEU A 56 13.24 -2.69 5.32
C LEU A 56 13.81 -2.59 3.90
N ARG A 57 13.79 -1.39 3.31
CA ARG A 57 14.27 -1.11 1.93
C ARG A 57 13.59 -1.99 0.87
N LEU A 58 12.34 -2.37 1.07
CA LEU A 58 11.55 -3.22 0.18
C LEU A 58 11.13 -2.50 -1.10
N TRP A 59 10.95 -1.19 -1.05
CA TRP A 59 10.61 -0.41 -2.24
C TRP A 59 11.07 1.04 -2.11
N GLU A 60 10.98 1.79 -3.20
CA GLU A 60 11.24 3.23 -3.23
C GLU A 60 10.33 3.96 -4.21
N PHE A 61 10.02 5.22 -3.89
CA PHE A 61 9.22 6.09 -4.73
C PHE A 61 10.11 7.04 -5.53
N ASN A 62 9.93 7.06 -6.85
CA ASN A 62 10.64 7.98 -7.74
C ASN A 62 9.90 9.32 -7.90
N THR A 63 9.92 10.15 -6.85
CA THR A 63 9.30 11.50 -6.83
C THR A 63 10.32 12.60 -6.47
N ARG A 64 9.98 13.87 -6.64
CA ARG A 64 10.86 15.00 -6.31
C ARG A 64 10.94 15.28 -4.80
N LEU A 65 9.82 15.17 -4.09
CA LEU A 65 9.73 15.39 -2.65
C LEU A 65 9.73 14.05 -1.92
N ARG A 66 10.80 13.75 -1.19
CA ARG A 66 10.96 12.50 -0.42
C ARG A 66 11.44 12.76 1.00
N LEU A 67 11.01 11.93 1.93
CA LEU A 67 11.61 11.77 3.26
C LEU A 67 12.31 10.39 3.27
N GLY A 68 13.62 10.38 2.99
CA GLY A 68 14.33 9.14 2.65
C GLY A 68 13.85 8.60 1.29
N LYS A 69 13.38 7.35 1.26
CA LYS A 69 12.79 6.71 0.07
C LYS A 69 11.25 6.80 0.05
N PHE A 70 10.65 7.45 1.04
CA PHE A 70 9.21 7.61 1.22
C PHE A 70 8.66 8.91 0.61
N ARG A 71 7.40 8.88 0.18
CA ARG A 71 6.64 10.04 -0.32
C ARG A 71 5.74 10.63 0.78
N PRO A 72 5.95 11.87 1.26
CA PRO A 72 5.22 12.42 2.42
C PRO A 72 3.70 12.53 2.25
N HIS A 73 3.20 12.66 1.03
CA HIS A 73 1.75 12.72 0.78
C HIS A 73 1.07 11.35 0.71
N HIS A 74 1.84 10.26 0.79
CA HIS A 74 1.35 8.92 0.46
C HIS A 74 0.15 8.49 1.31
N GLY A 75 0.17 8.73 2.62
CA GLY A 75 -0.91 8.32 3.49
C GLY A 75 -2.22 9.03 3.23
N PHE A 76 -2.21 10.34 2.93
CA PHE A 76 -3.43 11.04 2.53
C PHE A 76 -3.90 10.65 1.13
N VAL A 77 -3.00 10.45 0.16
CA VAL A 77 -3.34 10.01 -1.20
C VAL A 77 -4.11 8.68 -1.16
N PHE A 78 -3.48 7.66 -0.57
CA PHE A 78 -4.04 6.31 -0.55
C PHE A 78 -5.13 6.18 0.50
N GLY A 79 -4.91 6.73 1.70
CA GLY A 79 -5.85 6.60 2.80
C GLY A 79 -7.23 7.20 2.51
N SER A 80 -7.26 8.39 1.90
CA SER A 80 -8.54 9.02 1.51
C SER A 80 -9.20 8.29 0.34
N ALA A 81 -8.44 7.83 -0.65
CA ALA A 81 -8.97 7.02 -1.76
C ALA A 81 -9.57 5.70 -1.25
N THR A 82 -8.86 4.99 -0.38
CA THR A 82 -9.33 3.75 0.24
C THR A 82 -10.57 3.97 1.10
N SER A 83 -10.61 5.05 1.89
CA SER A 83 -11.80 5.40 2.67
C SER A 83 -13.01 5.68 1.78
N LEU A 84 -12.82 6.37 0.65
CA LEU A 84 -13.88 6.62 -0.33
C LEU A 84 -14.35 5.33 -1.02
N ILE A 85 -13.42 4.44 -1.38
CA ILE A 85 -13.76 3.11 -1.90
C ILE A 85 -14.59 2.33 -0.87
N ALA A 86 -14.20 2.36 0.41
CA ALA A 86 -14.96 1.70 1.46
C ALA A 86 -16.39 2.25 1.58
N LEU A 87 -16.56 3.58 1.49
CA LEU A 87 -17.88 4.20 1.45
C LEU A 87 -18.71 3.67 0.28
N LEU A 88 -18.14 3.58 -0.93
CA LEU A 88 -18.84 3.08 -2.11
C LEU A 88 -19.18 1.58 -2.01
N CYS A 89 -18.29 0.78 -1.44
CA CYS A 89 -18.47 -0.67 -1.31
C CYS A 89 -19.51 -1.06 -0.24
N LEU A 90 -19.55 -0.32 0.86
CA LEU A 90 -20.38 -0.65 2.01
C LEU A 90 -21.69 0.13 2.02
N GLY A 91 -21.73 1.31 1.39
CA GLY A 91 -22.91 2.14 1.24
C GLY A 91 -23.53 2.53 2.59
N ALA A 92 -24.87 2.48 2.63
CA ALA A 92 -25.65 2.77 3.82
C ALA A 92 -25.34 1.80 4.98
N LEU A 93 -25.77 2.19 6.18
CA LEU A 93 -25.80 1.27 7.32
C LEU A 93 -26.70 0.07 6.99
N PRO A 94 -26.29 -1.15 7.37
CA PRO A 94 -27.11 -2.33 7.15
C PRO A 94 -28.36 -2.25 8.03
N ALA A 95 -29.46 -2.87 7.58
CA ALA A 95 -30.67 -2.96 8.39
C ALA A 95 -30.49 -3.79 9.67
N SER A 96 -29.48 -4.67 9.71
CA SER A 96 -29.08 -5.42 10.91
C SER A 96 -27.58 -5.74 10.88
N PHE A 97 -26.94 -5.70 12.05
CA PHE A 97 -25.54 -6.04 12.22
C PHE A 97 -25.37 -7.52 12.62
N THR A 98 -25.34 -8.38 11.60
CA THR A 98 -25.12 -9.82 11.79
C THR A 98 -23.65 -10.20 11.55
N LEU A 99 -23.24 -11.38 12.01
CA LEU A 99 -21.92 -11.94 11.69
C LEU A 99 -21.66 -12.00 10.18
N LEU A 100 -22.69 -12.36 9.40
CA LEU A 100 -22.60 -12.41 7.95
C LEU A 100 -22.34 -11.02 7.36
N GLU A 101 -22.92 -9.96 7.91
CA GLU A 101 -22.68 -8.59 7.45
C GLU A 101 -21.21 -8.17 7.70
N PHE A 102 -20.63 -8.52 8.85
CA PHE A 102 -19.22 -8.26 9.12
C PHE A 102 -18.31 -8.97 8.12
N ILE A 103 -18.54 -10.26 7.89
CA ILE A 103 -17.78 -11.07 6.94
C ILE A 103 -17.96 -10.54 5.52
N ARG A 104 -19.18 -10.19 5.11
CA ARG A 104 -19.49 -9.61 3.80
C ARG A 104 -18.74 -8.31 3.60
N ALA A 105 -18.77 -7.40 4.58
CA ALA A 105 -18.07 -6.12 4.50
C ALA A 105 -16.56 -6.31 4.31
N GLY A 106 -15.96 -7.22 5.09
CA GLY A 106 -14.56 -7.60 4.91
C GLY A 106 -14.29 -8.20 3.53
N PHE A 107 -15.07 -9.19 3.12
CA PHE A 107 -14.86 -9.89 1.84
C PHE A 107 -14.97 -8.95 0.64
N VAL A 108 -16.01 -8.10 0.59
CA VAL A 108 -16.20 -7.13 -0.48
C VAL A 108 -15.06 -6.13 -0.52
N LEU A 109 -14.73 -5.49 0.61
CA LEU A 109 -13.70 -4.48 0.64
C LEU A 109 -12.30 -5.06 0.39
N GLY A 110 -12.01 -6.24 0.94
CA GLY A 110 -10.80 -6.99 0.67
C GLY A 110 -10.64 -7.30 -0.82
N SER A 111 -11.68 -7.82 -1.48
CA SER A 111 -11.64 -8.14 -2.91
C SER A 111 -11.40 -6.89 -3.77
N VAL A 112 -12.11 -5.80 -3.47
CA VAL A 112 -12.00 -4.53 -4.22
C VAL A 112 -10.61 -3.91 -4.03
N LEU A 113 -10.09 -3.87 -2.80
CA LEU A 113 -8.76 -3.30 -2.54
C LEU A 113 -7.63 -4.19 -3.06
N ALA A 114 -7.76 -5.51 -3.01
CA ALA A 114 -6.80 -6.42 -3.63
C ALA A 114 -6.67 -6.12 -5.12
N PHE A 115 -7.80 -6.01 -5.82
CA PHE A 115 -7.83 -5.79 -7.26
C PHE A 115 -7.29 -4.42 -7.66
N TRP A 116 -7.84 -3.33 -7.10
CA TRP A 116 -7.48 -1.98 -7.53
C TRP A 116 -6.06 -1.58 -7.15
N ASN A 117 -5.58 -1.97 -5.96
CA ASN A 117 -4.21 -1.65 -5.57
C ASN A 117 -3.19 -2.51 -6.34
N TRP A 118 -3.53 -3.76 -6.69
CA TRP A 118 -2.68 -4.55 -7.59
C TRP A 118 -2.54 -3.88 -8.97
N LEU A 119 -3.64 -3.42 -9.56
CA LEU A 119 -3.59 -2.68 -10.83
C LEU A 119 -2.83 -1.36 -10.71
N TYR A 120 -3.02 -0.64 -9.59
CA TYR A 120 -2.29 0.59 -9.31
C TYR A 120 -0.78 0.33 -9.26
N ASP A 121 -0.34 -0.64 -8.46
CA ASP A 121 1.08 -0.94 -8.28
C ASP A 121 1.70 -1.46 -9.58
N LEU A 122 0.98 -2.29 -10.33
CA LEU A 122 1.40 -2.69 -11.67
C LEU A 122 1.66 -1.48 -12.57
N ALA A 123 0.73 -0.53 -12.63
CA ALA A 123 0.88 0.69 -13.42
C ALA A 123 2.01 1.59 -12.90
N ALA A 124 2.16 1.71 -11.59
CA ALA A 124 3.19 2.52 -10.95
C ALA A 124 4.61 1.94 -11.17
N ILE A 125 4.76 0.62 -11.11
CA ILE A 125 6.02 -0.09 -11.41
C ILE A 125 6.35 0.06 -12.90
N LYS A 126 5.40 -0.19 -13.81
CA LYS A 126 5.59 0.01 -15.26
C LYS A 126 6.00 1.45 -15.60
N ALA A 127 5.47 2.42 -14.88
CA ALA A 127 5.81 3.83 -15.06
C ALA A 127 7.17 4.23 -14.46
N GLY A 128 7.85 3.35 -13.73
CA GLY A 128 9.07 3.66 -12.98
C GLY A 128 8.84 4.62 -11.81
N PHE A 129 7.59 4.75 -11.35
CA PHE A 129 7.22 5.58 -10.21
C PHE A 129 7.50 4.87 -8.88
N ILE A 130 7.35 3.55 -8.86
CA ILE A 130 7.69 2.69 -7.72
C ILE A 130 8.68 1.63 -8.22
N ILE A 131 9.69 1.35 -7.42
CA ILE A 131 10.57 0.19 -7.61
C ILE A 131 10.40 -0.70 -6.39
N VAL A 132 10.09 -1.99 -6.58
CA VAL A 132 9.90 -2.97 -5.51
C VAL A 132 10.96 -4.05 -5.63
N TYR A 133 11.69 -4.28 -4.55
CA TYR A 133 12.84 -5.17 -4.45
C TYR A 133 12.46 -6.51 -3.82
N ASN A 134 11.43 -7.17 -4.34
CA ASN A 134 11.04 -8.52 -3.90
C ASN A 134 11.76 -9.61 -4.71
N ARG A 135 11.46 -10.87 -4.42
CA ARG A 135 12.09 -12.01 -5.11
C ARG A 135 11.87 -11.99 -6.64
N PRO A 136 10.65 -11.75 -7.18
CA PRO A 136 10.46 -11.58 -8.61
C PRO A 136 11.35 -10.50 -9.24
N TYR A 137 11.62 -9.40 -8.53
CA TYR A 137 12.57 -8.39 -8.99
C TYR A 137 13.99 -8.95 -9.12
N ALA A 138 14.47 -9.69 -8.12
CA ALA A 138 15.78 -10.35 -8.15
C ALA A 138 15.91 -11.39 -9.27
N GLU A 139 14.80 -12.06 -9.59
CA GLU A 139 14.68 -13.03 -10.68
C GLU A 139 14.49 -12.38 -12.06
N ASN A 140 14.60 -11.04 -12.16
CA ASN A 140 14.40 -10.27 -13.39
C ASN A 140 13.03 -10.52 -14.06
N ARG A 141 11.99 -10.74 -13.25
CA ARG A 141 10.62 -10.93 -13.74
C ARG A 141 9.93 -9.59 -14.01
N GLY A 142 8.89 -9.62 -14.83
CA GLY A 142 8.14 -8.43 -15.24
C GLY A 142 7.34 -7.77 -14.10
N PRO A 143 6.90 -6.51 -14.30
CA PRO A 143 6.08 -5.76 -13.33
C PRO A 143 4.84 -6.49 -12.82
N GLU A 144 4.21 -7.31 -13.65
CA GLU A 144 3.06 -8.15 -13.31
C GLU A 144 3.40 -9.12 -12.17
N ALA A 145 4.54 -9.81 -12.30
CA ALA A 145 5.00 -10.77 -11.30
C ALA A 145 5.43 -10.07 -10.02
N ILE A 146 6.09 -8.91 -10.14
CA ILE A 146 6.51 -8.10 -8.99
C ILE A 146 5.29 -7.64 -8.19
N ALA A 147 4.28 -7.06 -8.84
CA ALA A 147 3.08 -6.57 -8.18
C ALA A 147 2.23 -7.71 -7.60
N ALA A 148 2.02 -8.79 -8.36
CA ALA A 148 1.18 -9.92 -7.95
C ALA A 148 1.76 -10.70 -6.75
N ASP A 149 3.05 -10.58 -6.47
CA ASP A 149 3.69 -11.31 -5.38
C ASP A 149 3.30 -10.81 -3.98
N TYR A 150 2.90 -9.54 -3.85
CA TYR A 150 2.51 -8.97 -2.55
C TYR A 150 1.17 -8.24 -2.58
N ALA A 151 0.86 -7.48 -3.62
CA ALA A 151 -0.23 -6.52 -3.60
C ALA A 151 -1.61 -7.18 -3.33
N PRO A 152 -2.02 -8.26 -4.01
CA PRO A 152 -3.32 -8.88 -3.76
C PRO A 152 -3.50 -9.34 -2.31
N VAL A 153 -2.48 -9.97 -1.73
CA VAL A 153 -2.55 -10.50 -0.36
C VAL A 153 -2.52 -9.37 0.65
N LEU A 154 -1.58 -8.43 0.50
CA LEU A 154 -1.40 -7.34 1.46
C LEU A 154 -2.60 -6.39 1.45
N PHE A 155 -3.05 -5.91 0.29
CA PHE A 155 -4.19 -5.00 0.20
C PHE A 155 -5.53 -5.71 0.42
N GLY A 156 -5.63 -6.99 0.03
CA GLY A 156 -6.83 -7.79 0.26
C GLY A 156 -7.07 -8.07 1.74
N SER A 157 -6.02 -8.50 2.45
CA SER A 157 -6.11 -8.71 3.90
C SER A 157 -6.34 -7.41 4.67
N PHE A 158 -5.72 -6.30 4.25
CA PHE A 158 -6.02 -4.97 4.80
C PHE A 158 -7.48 -4.59 4.58
N GLY A 159 -7.99 -4.70 3.35
CA GLY A 159 -9.39 -4.39 3.04
C GLY A 159 -10.37 -5.27 3.81
N PHE A 160 -10.04 -6.54 4.01
CA PHE A 160 -10.84 -7.44 4.83
C PHE A 160 -10.91 -6.99 6.28
N CYS A 161 -9.75 -6.75 6.91
CA CYS A 161 -9.70 -6.28 8.29
C CYS A 161 -10.43 -4.95 8.45
N TYR A 162 -10.15 -3.99 7.57
CA TYR A 162 -10.76 -2.67 7.60
C TYR A 162 -12.28 -2.73 7.42
N GLY A 163 -12.79 -3.54 6.49
CA GLY A 163 -14.23 -3.69 6.26
C GLY A 163 -14.97 -4.28 7.46
N VAL A 164 -14.41 -5.32 8.09
CA VAL A 164 -14.95 -5.92 9.32
C VAL A 164 -14.97 -4.88 10.45
N LEU A 165 -13.85 -4.21 10.69
CA LEU A 165 -13.69 -3.26 11.79
C LEU A 165 -14.53 -2.00 11.61
N LEU A 166 -14.75 -1.57 10.37
CA LEU A 166 -15.64 -0.47 10.05
C LEU A 166 -17.07 -0.80 10.49
N ARG A 167 -17.58 -1.98 10.12
CA ARG A 167 -18.93 -2.41 10.55
C ARG A 167 -19.02 -2.69 12.04
N LEU A 168 -17.99 -3.25 12.67
CA LEU A 168 -17.94 -3.40 14.12
C LEU A 168 -17.97 -2.04 14.83
N SER A 169 -17.22 -1.05 14.34
CA SER A 169 -17.22 0.29 14.92
C SER A 169 -18.59 0.97 14.78
N GLN A 170 -19.25 0.81 13.63
CA GLN A 170 -20.62 1.30 13.42
C GLN A 170 -21.61 0.59 14.36
N TYR A 171 -21.51 -0.72 14.51
CA TYR A 171 -22.37 -1.48 15.43
C TYR A 171 -22.22 -0.99 16.88
N PHE A 172 -20.99 -0.91 17.40
CA PHE A 172 -20.77 -0.49 18.78
C PHE A 172 -21.21 0.96 19.03
N LEU A 173 -20.92 1.88 18.11
CA LEU A 173 -21.11 3.31 18.35
C LEU A 173 -22.50 3.82 17.94
N LEU A 174 -23.07 3.28 16.86
CA LEU A 174 -24.37 3.73 16.34
C LEU A 174 -25.53 2.84 16.78
N GLU A 175 -25.38 1.51 16.72
CA GLU A 175 -26.46 0.59 17.09
C GLU A 175 -26.56 0.42 18.62
N LEU A 176 -25.43 0.18 19.29
CA LEU A 176 -25.40 -0.03 20.74
C LEU A 176 -25.23 1.26 21.56
N GLY A 177 -24.81 2.36 20.93
CA GLY A 177 -24.58 3.64 21.60
C GLY A 177 -23.37 3.66 22.56
N TYR A 178 -22.44 2.70 22.45
CA TYR A 178 -21.31 2.52 23.37
C TYR A 178 -20.12 3.46 23.05
N TRP A 179 -20.36 4.76 23.12
CA TRP A 179 -19.38 5.79 22.79
C TRP A 179 -18.13 5.79 23.69
N ASP A 180 -18.23 5.28 24.92
CA ASP A 180 -17.08 5.11 25.82
C ASP A 180 -15.99 4.19 25.23
N TYR A 181 -16.36 3.33 24.27
CA TYR A 181 -15.42 2.45 23.57
C TYR A 181 -14.74 3.11 22.36
N TYR A 182 -15.05 4.37 22.04
CA TYR A 182 -14.51 5.04 20.85
C TYR A 182 -12.98 4.97 20.78
N ALA A 183 -12.28 5.33 21.86
CA ALA A 183 -10.82 5.31 21.89
C ALA A 183 -10.27 3.90 21.68
N TRP A 184 -10.91 2.89 22.30
CA TRP A 184 -10.53 1.48 22.13
C TRP A 184 -10.76 0.99 20.70
N LEU A 185 -11.88 1.34 20.08
CA LEU A 185 -12.18 1.01 18.70
C LEU A 185 -11.21 1.69 17.74
N LEU A 186 -10.86 2.96 17.97
CA LEU A 186 -9.89 3.70 17.17
C LEU A 186 -8.52 3.01 17.22
N VAL A 187 -8.01 2.73 18.43
CA VAL A 187 -6.72 2.06 18.62
C VAL A 187 -6.73 0.67 18.02
N THR A 188 -7.75 -0.14 18.33
CA THR A 188 -7.86 -1.52 17.84
C THR A 188 -7.95 -1.56 16.32
N THR A 189 -8.74 -0.66 15.71
CA THR A 189 -8.90 -0.62 14.26
C THR A 189 -7.58 -0.30 13.55
N ASN A 190 -6.81 0.65 14.09
CA ASN A 190 -5.49 0.99 13.55
C ASN A 190 -4.48 -0.14 13.78
N LEU A 191 -4.42 -0.71 14.99
CA LEU A 191 -3.49 -1.79 15.31
C LEU A 191 -3.75 -3.04 14.45
N VAL A 192 -4.99 -3.49 14.37
CA VAL A 192 -5.37 -4.64 13.54
C VAL A 192 -5.11 -4.35 12.06
N GLY A 193 -5.46 -3.15 11.58
CA GLY A 193 -5.19 -2.72 10.21
C GLY A 193 -3.70 -2.67 9.87
N LEU A 194 -2.82 -2.35 10.83
CA LEU A 194 -1.38 -2.32 10.63
C LEU A 194 -0.71 -3.69 10.74
N VAL A 195 -1.16 -4.52 11.69
CA VAL A 195 -0.48 -5.77 12.04
C VAL A 195 -0.99 -6.96 11.23
N MET A 196 -2.30 -7.16 11.15
CA MET A 196 -2.86 -8.37 10.55
C MET A 196 -2.51 -8.56 9.07
N PRO A 197 -2.55 -7.52 8.21
CA PRO A 197 -2.18 -7.69 6.81
C PRO A 197 -0.72 -8.12 6.62
N ILE A 198 0.17 -7.63 7.49
CA ILE A 198 1.59 -7.98 7.47
C ILE A 198 1.78 -9.43 7.92
N LEU A 199 1.12 -9.86 9.00
CA LEU A 199 1.19 -11.25 9.46
C LEU A 199 0.65 -12.22 8.40
N ILE A 200 -0.47 -11.88 7.76
CA ILE A 200 -1.06 -12.68 6.68
C ILE A 200 -0.10 -12.74 5.47
N PHE A 201 0.48 -11.60 5.07
CA PHE A 201 1.46 -11.56 3.99
C PHE A 201 2.71 -12.39 4.31
N VAL A 202 3.25 -12.28 5.52
CA VAL A 202 4.42 -13.07 5.97
C VAL A 202 4.10 -14.56 5.95
N GLY A 203 2.95 -14.97 6.49
CA GLY A 203 2.51 -16.36 6.47
C GLY A 203 2.33 -16.90 5.05
N TYR A 204 1.67 -16.12 4.18
CA TYR A 204 1.52 -16.44 2.76
C TYR A 204 2.88 -16.59 2.06
N SER A 205 3.80 -15.67 2.31
CA SER A 205 5.12 -15.69 1.68
C SER A 205 5.95 -16.88 2.14
N TYR A 206 5.89 -17.24 3.43
CA TYR A 206 6.55 -18.45 3.93
C TYR A 206 6.02 -19.71 3.25
N LEU A 207 4.69 -19.85 3.14
CA LEU A 207 4.06 -21.00 2.50
C LEU A 207 4.42 -21.11 1.02
N LYS A 208 4.51 -19.97 0.32
CA LYS A 208 4.79 -19.92 -1.12
C LYS A 208 6.27 -20.05 -1.45
N ASN A 209 7.12 -19.36 -0.71
CA ASN A 209 8.52 -19.08 -1.09
C ASN A 209 9.54 -19.63 -0.10
N GLY A 210 9.13 -20.09 1.09
CA GLY A 210 10.02 -20.52 2.17
C GLY A 210 10.68 -19.38 2.94
N GLU A 211 10.24 -18.12 2.76
CA GLU A 211 10.81 -16.93 3.41
C GLU A 211 9.72 -15.89 3.72
N PRO A 212 9.95 -14.90 4.62
CA PRO A 212 8.87 -14.02 5.09
C PRO A 212 8.40 -12.96 4.09
N GLY A 213 9.03 -12.83 2.92
CA GLY A 213 8.74 -11.75 1.96
C GLY A 213 9.16 -10.35 2.41
N LEU A 214 9.77 -10.21 3.60
CA LEU A 214 10.29 -8.96 4.16
C LEU A 214 11.79 -8.77 3.91
N LYS A 215 12.40 -9.65 3.11
CA LYS A 215 13.77 -9.51 2.66
C LYS A 215 13.82 -8.57 1.45
N SER A 216 14.60 -7.51 1.55
CA SER A 216 14.90 -6.67 0.39
C SER A 216 15.96 -7.32 -0.49
N TYR A 217 15.67 -7.34 -1.78
CA TYR A 217 16.59 -7.74 -2.85
C TYR A 217 17.18 -6.51 -3.55
N ALA A 218 17.22 -5.37 -2.87
CA ALA A 218 17.98 -4.19 -3.29
C ALA A 218 19.48 -4.50 -3.15
N VAL A 219 20.00 -5.39 -3.99
CA VAL A 219 21.43 -5.65 -4.06
C VAL A 219 22.11 -4.38 -4.56
N THR A 220 23.21 -4.08 -3.89
CA THR A 220 24.32 -3.19 -4.26
C THR A 220 24.56 -3.07 -5.77
N CYS A 221 23.75 -2.30 -6.49
CA CYS A 221 24.05 -1.81 -7.86
C CYS A 221 25.25 -0.84 -7.91
N ASN A 222 26.17 -0.91 -6.94
CA ASN A 222 27.52 -0.37 -7.04
C ASN A 222 28.58 -1.44 -7.33
N GLU A 223 28.27 -2.74 -7.21
CA GLU A 223 29.22 -3.83 -7.53
C GLU A 223 28.99 -4.47 -8.91
N GLN A 224 27.95 -4.05 -9.63
CA GLN A 224 27.81 -4.31 -11.07
C GLN A 224 27.97 -3.02 -11.87
N LYS A 225 29.03 -2.25 -11.62
CA LYS A 225 29.64 -1.59 -12.76
C LYS A 225 30.25 -2.71 -13.60
N PRO A 226 29.86 -2.93 -14.87
CA PRO A 226 30.73 -3.68 -15.75
C PRO A 226 32.06 -2.95 -15.67
N ASP A 227 33.08 -3.69 -15.26
CA ASP A 227 34.46 -3.28 -15.07
C ASP A 227 34.84 -2.40 -16.28
N GLN A 228 34.60 -1.07 -16.19
CA GLN A 228 34.84 -0.16 -17.31
C GLN A 228 36.34 -0.14 -17.62
N PHE A 229 37.15 -0.54 -16.65
CA PHE A 229 38.54 -0.89 -16.82
C PHE A 229 38.76 -2.08 -17.76
N LYS A 230 37.98 -3.17 -17.69
CA LYS A 230 38.11 -4.30 -18.64
C LYS A 230 37.60 -3.94 -20.03
N VAL A 231 36.54 -3.15 -20.16
CA VAL A 231 36.07 -2.67 -21.48
C VAL A 231 37.11 -1.75 -22.11
N LEU A 232 37.63 -0.76 -21.36
CA LEU A 232 38.71 0.12 -21.84
C LEU A 232 40.01 -0.64 -22.12
N THR A 233 40.37 -1.65 -21.33
CA THR A 233 41.57 -2.49 -21.57
C THR A 233 41.38 -3.36 -22.81
N PHE A 234 40.18 -3.89 -23.05
CA PHE A 234 39.88 -4.67 -24.26
C PHE A 234 39.92 -3.79 -25.52
N TYR A 235 39.43 -2.55 -25.47
CA TYR A 235 39.52 -1.62 -26.60
C TYR A 235 40.94 -1.06 -26.79
N ALA A 236 41.70 -0.78 -25.72
CA ALA A 236 43.08 -0.30 -25.79
C ALA A 236 44.04 -1.37 -26.36
N LEU A 237 43.89 -2.64 -25.95
CA LEU A 237 44.68 -3.76 -26.49
C LEU A 237 44.34 -4.04 -27.96
N ARG A 238 43.08 -3.85 -28.38
CA ARG A 238 42.65 -4.00 -29.78
C ARG A 238 43.16 -2.87 -30.67
N PHE A 239 43.37 -1.67 -30.13
CA PHE A 239 43.96 -0.54 -30.84
C PHE A 239 45.49 -0.65 -30.96
N MET A 240 46.17 -1.21 -29.96
CA MET A 240 47.63 -1.41 -30.01
C MET A 240 48.06 -2.53 -30.97
N LYS A 241 47.20 -3.52 -31.24
CA LYS A 241 47.49 -4.59 -32.23
C LYS A 241 47.28 -4.20 -33.70
N ARG A 242 46.91 -2.95 -34.01
CA ARG A 242 46.71 -2.45 -35.40
C ARG A 242 47.76 -1.43 -35.84
N ARG A 243 48.86 -1.30 -35.12
CA ARG A 243 50.01 -0.48 -35.53
C ARG A 243 51.27 -1.34 -35.51
N ASP A 244 51.40 -2.20 -36.50
CA ASP A 244 52.70 -2.52 -37.06
C ASP A 244 52.59 -2.24 -38.58
N PRO A 245 53.62 -1.62 -39.18
CA PRO A 245 53.59 -1.05 -40.54
C PRO A 245 53.48 -2.08 -41.66
#